data_AF-A0A845S2S1-F1
#
_entry.id   AF-A0A845S2S1-F1
#
_cell.length_a   1.000
_cell.length_b   1.000
_cell.length_c   1.000
_cell.angle_alpha   90.00
_cell.angle_beta   90.00
_cell.angle_gamma   90.00
#
_symmetry.space_group_name_H-M   'P 1'
#
loop_
_entity.id
_entity.type
_entity.pdbx_description
1 polymer ?
#
loop_
_entity_poly.entity_id
_entity_poly.type
_entity_poly.pdbx_seq_one_letter_code
_entity_poly.pdbx_strand_id
1 'polypeptide(L)'
;MEFYLSKILNFLINPLHILSLIILIQLFIIFFLQSKKLVIFFSKLFLILFLFFGYVPLSNFLLNKMEDYIHPSKYPLQQLTGVVVLGGSFNSGIQSKERNEVSLNNSAERLTKALEIYKKNPRLLILFSGFSGELKPQGWSESDMAKKFFLDQGVKMDNLIFENKSRNTFENI
;
A
#
# COMPACT_ATOMS: atom_id res chain seq x y z
N MET A 1 -7.35 -6.24 19.12
CA MET A 1 -8.57 -5.43 18.80
C MET A 1 -8.25 -4.27 17.86
N GLU A 2 -7.10 -3.61 18.01
CA GLU A 2 -6.69 -2.46 17.16
C GLU A 2 -6.73 -2.75 15.66
N PHE A 3 -6.34 -3.95 15.22
CA PHE A 3 -6.37 -4.34 13.80
C PHE A 3 -7.78 -4.38 13.17
N TYR A 4 -8.79 -4.80 13.93
CA TYR A 4 -10.17 -4.83 13.41
C TYR A 4 -10.76 -3.42 13.41
N LEU A 5 -10.45 -2.63 14.45
CA LEU A 5 -10.88 -1.25 14.56
C LEU A 5 -10.28 -0.40 13.44
N SER A 6 -8.98 -0.56 13.15
CA SER A 6 -8.32 0.14 12.04
C SER A 6 -8.93 -0.21 10.70
N LYS A 7 -9.34 -1.47 10.47
CA LYS A 7 -10.03 -1.87 9.22
C LYS A 7 -11.42 -1.25 9.07
N ILE A 8 -12.21 -1.19 10.15
CA ILE A 8 -13.54 -0.56 10.11
C ILE A 8 -13.40 0.96 9.90
N LEU A 9 -12.47 1.60 10.61
CA LEU A 9 -12.19 3.03 10.43
C LEU A 9 -11.70 3.32 9.02
N ASN A 10 -10.81 2.50 8.47
CA ASN A 10 -10.29 2.69 7.12
C ASN A 10 -11.38 2.52 6.06
N PHE A 11 -12.34 1.61 6.29
CA PHE A 11 -13.53 1.48 5.45
C PHE A 11 -14.41 2.74 5.51
N LEU A 12 -14.68 3.28 6.71
CA LEU A 12 -15.53 4.48 6.85
C LEU A 12 -14.88 5.75 6.30
N ILE A 13 -13.56 5.87 6.41
CA ILE A 13 -12.79 7.05 5.99
C ILE A 13 -12.45 7.00 4.49
N ASN A 14 -12.55 5.84 3.85
CA ASN A 14 -12.27 5.72 2.42
C ASN A 14 -13.12 6.72 1.62
N PRO A 15 -12.50 7.62 0.83
CA PRO A 15 -13.23 8.65 0.09
C PRO A 15 -14.34 8.09 -0.81
N LEU A 16 -14.15 6.90 -1.39
CA LEU A 16 -15.17 6.26 -2.22
C LEU A 16 -16.41 5.86 -1.41
N HIS A 17 -16.22 5.37 -0.19
CA HIS A 17 -17.34 5.02 0.69
C HIS A 17 -18.09 6.28 1.14
N ILE A 18 -17.38 7.36 1.46
CA ILE A 18 -17.99 8.66 1.78
C ILE A 18 -18.82 9.19 0.60
N LEU A 19 -18.25 9.18 -0.61
CA LEU A 19 -18.97 9.60 -1.83
C LEU A 19 -20.21 8.74 -2.08
N SER A 20 -20.11 7.42 -1.88
CA SER A 20 -21.26 6.52 -2.02
C SER A 20 -22.37 6.80 -1.01
N LEU A 21 -22.01 7.13 0.24
CA LEU A 21 -22.97 7.48 1.28
C LEU A 21 -23.72 8.78 0.94
N ILE A 22 -23.01 9.77 0.39
CA ILE A 22 -23.62 11.02 -0.08
C ILE A 22 -24.65 10.76 -1.18
N ILE A 23 -24.35 9.87 -2.12
CA ILE A 23 -25.30 9.47 -3.17
C ILE A 23 -26.54 8.80 -2.54
N LEU A 24 -26.36 7.89 -1.57
CA LEU A 24 -27.48 7.25 -0.88
C LEU A 24 -28.37 8.26 -0.13
N ILE A 25 -27.76 9.22 0.59
CA ILE A 25 -28.48 10.31 1.26
C ILE A 25 -29.25 11.15 0.24
N GLN A 26 -28.62 11.45 -0.90
CA GLN A 26 -29.26 12.23 -1.95
C GLN A 26 -30.47 11.50 -2.56
N LEU A 27 -30.35 10.19 -2.84
CA LEU A 27 -31.47 9.37 -3.30
C LEU A 27 -32.60 9.34 -2.27
N PHE A 28 -32.27 9.18 -0.98
CA PHE A 28 -33.27 9.23 0.10
C PHE A 28 -34.01 10.59 0.13
N ILE A 29 -33.29 11.70 -0.02
CA ILE A 29 -33.90 13.03 -0.08
C ILE A 29 -34.82 13.16 -1.30
N ILE A 30 -34.42 12.66 -2.46
CA ILE A 30 -35.23 12.72 -3.69
C ILE A 30 -36.53 11.94 -3.52
N PHE A 31 -36.46 10.71 -2.99
CA PHE A 31 -37.63 9.83 -2.91
C PHE A 31 -38.56 10.15 -1.74
N PHE A 32 -38.03 10.55 -0.58
CA PHE A 32 -38.82 10.67 0.64
C PHE A 32 -39.06 12.11 1.11
N LEU A 33 -38.06 13.00 1.00
CA LEU A 33 -38.19 14.39 1.49
C LEU A 33 -38.61 15.38 0.39
N GLN A 34 -38.31 15.07 -0.88
CA GLN A 34 -38.59 15.87 -2.07
C GLN A 34 -38.11 17.35 -1.98
N SER A 35 -37.12 17.62 -1.12
CA SER A 35 -36.62 18.97 -0.86
C SER A 35 -35.55 19.39 -1.87
N LYS A 36 -35.93 20.26 -2.80
CA LYS A 36 -35.02 20.80 -3.84
C LYS A 36 -33.76 21.46 -3.24
N LYS A 37 -33.89 22.17 -2.12
CA LYS A 37 -32.76 22.84 -1.44
C LYS A 37 -31.71 21.83 -0.98
N LEU A 38 -32.14 20.74 -0.35
CA LEU A 38 -31.26 19.69 0.12
C LEU A 38 -30.60 18.94 -1.04
N VAL A 39 -31.35 18.63 -2.10
CA VAL A 39 -30.77 17.99 -3.30
C VAL A 39 -29.66 18.83 -3.90
N ILE A 40 -29.88 20.15 -4.07
CA ILE A 40 -28.85 21.06 -4.61
C ILE A 40 -27.63 21.13 -3.69
N PHE A 41 -27.85 21.18 -2.37
CA PHE A 41 -26.76 21.21 -1.39
C PHE A 41 -25.89 19.94 -1.50
N PHE A 42 -26.50 18.75 -1.45
CA PHE A 42 -25.76 17.49 -1.54
C PHE A 42 -25.11 17.28 -2.91
N SER A 43 -25.71 17.75 -4.02
CA SER A 43 -25.05 17.76 -5.33
C SER A 43 -23.78 18.60 -5.34
N LYS A 44 -23.82 19.81 -4.76
CA LYS A 44 -22.65 20.69 -4.68
C LYS A 44 -21.56 20.07 -3.81
N LEU A 45 -21.95 19.53 -2.65
CA LEU A 45 -21.04 18.85 -1.75
C LEU A 45 -20.38 17.64 -2.43
N PHE A 46 -21.17 16.81 -3.12
CA PHE A 46 -20.67 15.68 -3.90
C PHE A 46 -19.66 16.14 -4.95
N LEU A 47 -19.99 17.15 -5.76
CA LEU A 47 -19.11 17.64 -6.81
C LEU A 47 -17.78 18.15 -6.24
N ILE A 48 -17.82 18.92 -5.14
CA ILE A 48 -16.62 19.40 -4.46
C ILE A 48 -15.78 18.22 -4.00
N LEU A 49 -16.35 17.29 -3.23
CA LEU A 49 -15.60 16.14 -2.69
C LEU A 49 -15.10 15.21 -3.80
N PHE A 50 -15.86 15.04 -4.88
CA PHE A 50 -15.42 14.29 -6.04
C PHE A 50 -14.25 14.96 -6.75
N LEU A 51 -14.24 16.28 -6.88
CA LEU A 51 -13.09 17.01 -7.44
C LEU A 51 -11.88 16.98 -6.51
N PHE A 52 -12.06 16.88 -5.19
CA PHE A 52 -10.94 16.75 -4.26
C PHE A 52 -10.37 15.32 -4.20
N PHE A 53 -11.24 14.31 -4.15
CA PHE A 53 -10.84 12.92 -3.91
C PHE A 53 -10.82 12.04 -5.18
N GLY A 54 -11.71 12.31 -6.13
CA GLY A 54 -11.84 11.55 -7.37
C GLY A 54 -11.02 12.12 -8.53
N TYR A 55 -10.63 13.40 -8.47
CA TYR A 55 -9.77 14.00 -9.48
C TYR A 55 -8.29 13.66 -9.20
N VAL A 56 -7.87 12.53 -9.77
CA VAL A 56 -6.51 11.98 -9.66
C VAL A 56 -5.39 13.02 -9.83
N PRO A 57 -5.44 13.97 -10.79
CA PRO A 57 -4.37 14.95 -10.96
C PRO A 57 -4.15 15.85 -9.74
N LEU A 58 -5.21 16.25 -9.02
CA LEU A 58 -5.06 17.09 -7.83
C LEU A 58 -4.44 16.31 -6.67
N SER A 59 -4.88 15.06 -6.46
CA SER A 59 -4.31 14.20 -5.43
C SER A 59 -2.82 13.91 -5.67
N ASN A 60 -2.43 13.60 -6.91
CA ASN A 60 -1.03 13.35 -7.25
C ASN A 60 -0.19 14.63 -7.15
N PHE A 61 -0.73 15.78 -7.56
CA PHE A 61 -0.02 17.06 -7.41
C PHE A 61 0.32 17.36 -5.94
N LEU A 62 -0.64 17.15 -5.03
CA LEU A 62 -0.42 17.36 -3.60
C LEU A 62 0.58 16.34 -3.03
N LEU A 63 0.45 15.06 -3.38
CA LEU A 63 1.37 13.99 -2.94
C LEU A 63 2.79 14.24 -3.43
N ASN A 64 2.99 14.50 -4.73
CA ASN A 64 4.29 14.76 -5.32
C ASN A 64 4.99 15.92 -4.62
N LYS A 65 4.26 17.00 -4.30
CA LYS A 65 4.83 18.15 -3.59
C LYS A 65 5.31 17.79 -2.18
N MET A 66 4.65 16.84 -1.51
CA MET A 66 5.08 16.33 -0.21
C MET A 66 6.28 15.38 -0.34
N GLU A 67 6.30 14.53 -1.38
CA GLU A 67 7.39 13.61 -1.65
C GLU A 67 8.68 14.34 -2.08
N ASP A 68 8.57 15.40 -2.88
CA ASP A 68 9.70 16.23 -3.32
C ASP A 68 10.45 16.90 -2.15
N TYR A 69 9.78 17.06 -1.00
CA TYR A 69 10.41 17.55 0.22
C TYR A 69 11.38 16.53 0.85
N ILE A 70 11.17 15.24 0.58
CA ILE A 70 12.03 14.17 1.09
C ILE A 70 13.17 13.93 0.10
N HIS A 71 14.36 14.44 0.44
CA HIS A 71 15.54 14.21 -0.38
C HIS A 71 16.10 12.80 -0.19
N PRO A 72 16.50 12.11 -1.28
CA PRO A 72 17.18 10.82 -1.18
C PRO A 72 18.46 10.93 -0.38
N SER A 73 18.73 9.91 0.45
CA SER A 73 19.99 9.81 1.18
C SER A 73 21.18 9.73 0.21
N LYS A 74 22.22 10.53 0.47
CA LYS A 74 23.49 10.51 -0.28
C LYS A 74 24.52 9.53 0.30
N TYR A 75 24.10 8.64 1.19
CA TYR A 75 25.01 7.73 1.87
C TYR A 75 25.72 6.79 0.87
N PRO A 76 27.04 6.58 1.01
CA PRO A 76 27.79 5.72 0.10
C PRO A 76 27.29 4.27 0.19
N LEU A 77 26.70 3.79 -0.90
CA LEU A 77 26.06 2.47 -0.96
C LEU A 77 27.02 1.31 -0.64
N GLN A 78 28.32 1.48 -0.93
CA GLN A 78 29.35 0.49 -0.65
C GLN A 78 29.64 0.29 0.85
N GLN A 79 29.26 1.26 1.69
CA GLN A 79 29.43 1.20 3.14
C GLN A 79 28.19 0.64 3.86
N LEU A 80 27.09 0.40 3.15
CA LEU A 80 25.89 -0.18 3.73
C LEU A 80 26.11 -1.66 4.06
N THR A 81 25.84 -2.04 5.31
CA THR A 81 25.85 -3.44 5.74
C THR A 81 24.54 -4.14 5.37
N GLY A 82 23.43 -3.42 5.39
CA GLY A 82 22.14 -3.97 5.02
C GLY A 82 21.05 -2.93 4.79
N VAL A 83 19.91 -3.41 4.30
CA VAL A 83 18.68 -2.63 4.07
C VAL A 83 17.50 -3.39 4.65
N VAL A 84 16.57 -2.65 5.26
CA VAL A 84 15.28 -3.17 5.69
C VAL A 84 14.23 -2.81 4.66
N VAL A 85 13.52 -3.81 4.16
CA VAL A 85 12.43 -3.67 3.19
C VAL A 85 11.14 -4.05 3.90
N LEU A 86 10.26 -3.06 4.08
CA LEU A 86 8.95 -3.27 4.68
C LEU A 86 7.98 -3.87 3.65
N GLY A 87 7.08 -4.71 4.13
CA GLY A 87 6.02 -5.34 3.35
C GLY A 87 5.03 -4.36 2.71
N GLY A 88 4.09 -4.93 1.96
CA GLY A 88 3.05 -4.23 1.23
C GLY A 88 3.35 -3.97 -0.26
N SER A 89 4.40 -4.58 -0.82
CA SER A 89 4.74 -4.47 -2.26
C SER A 89 4.12 -5.56 -3.15
N PHE A 90 3.34 -6.48 -2.57
CA PHE A 90 2.76 -7.63 -3.25
C PHE A 90 1.23 -7.55 -3.32
N ASN A 91 0.65 -8.22 -4.32
CA ASN A 91 -0.79 -8.47 -4.42
C ASN A 91 -1.17 -9.77 -3.69
N SER A 92 -2.20 -10.48 -4.16
CA SER A 92 -2.74 -11.69 -3.55
C SER A 92 -1.72 -12.84 -3.47
N GLY A 93 -1.58 -13.39 -2.27
CA GLY A 93 -0.78 -14.59 -2.00
C GLY A 93 -1.36 -15.86 -2.64
N ILE A 94 -2.69 -15.92 -2.86
CA ILE A 94 -3.36 -17.06 -3.51
C ILE A 94 -2.97 -17.11 -4.98
N GLN A 95 -3.20 -16.00 -5.72
CA GLN A 95 -2.88 -15.93 -7.14
C GLN A 95 -1.40 -16.23 -7.39
N SER A 96 -0.53 -15.68 -6.54
CA SER A 96 0.92 -15.87 -6.67
C SER A 96 1.31 -17.33 -6.45
N LYS A 97 0.70 -18.02 -5.48
CA LYS A 97 0.92 -19.44 -5.21
C LYS A 97 0.39 -20.34 -6.34
N GLU A 98 -0.80 -20.06 -6.87
CA GLU A 98 -1.40 -20.86 -7.95
C GLU A 98 -0.62 -20.75 -9.26
N ARG A 99 -0.09 -19.58 -9.56
CA ARG A 99 0.68 -19.31 -10.78
C ARG A 99 2.18 -19.58 -10.63
N ASN A 100 2.64 -19.82 -9.40
CA ASN A 100 4.06 -19.88 -9.05
C ASN A 100 4.84 -18.64 -9.56
N GLU A 101 4.19 -17.47 -9.51
CA GLU A 101 4.73 -16.18 -9.97
C GLU A 101 4.41 -15.09 -8.95
N VAL A 102 5.31 -14.13 -8.80
CA VAL A 102 5.13 -13.03 -7.84
C VAL A 102 4.36 -11.89 -8.49
N SER A 103 3.25 -11.49 -7.86
CA SER A 103 2.44 -10.36 -8.31
C SER A 103 2.74 -9.10 -7.51
N LEU A 104 3.25 -8.06 -8.18
CA LEU A 104 3.66 -6.79 -7.57
C LEU A 104 2.59 -5.71 -7.68
N ASN A 105 2.54 -4.81 -6.71
CA ASN A 105 1.58 -3.70 -6.66
C ASN A 105 2.28 -2.33 -6.85
N ASN A 106 1.54 -1.24 -6.61
CA ASN A 106 2.05 0.13 -6.78
C ASN A 106 3.24 0.50 -5.85
N SER A 107 3.53 -0.29 -4.82
CA SER A 107 4.67 -0.13 -3.92
C SER A 107 5.87 -1.02 -4.29
N ALA A 108 5.93 -1.54 -5.52
CA ALA A 108 7.03 -2.38 -6.02
C ALA A 108 8.41 -1.70 -6.00
N GLU A 109 8.44 -0.37 -6.06
CA GLU A 109 9.65 0.45 -6.02
C GLU A 109 10.56 0.16 -4.82
N ARG A 110 10.00 -0.25 -3.68
CA ARG A 110 10.76 -0.62 -2.48
C ARG A 110 11.65 -1.83 -2.73
N LEU A 111 11.09 -2.84 -3.41
CA LEU A 111 11.81 -4.08 -3.75
C LEU A 111 12.86 -3.81 -4.83
N THR A 112 12.49 -3.08 -5.88
CA THR A 112 13.40 -2.80 -6.99
C THR A 112 14.54 -1.87 -6.57
N LYS A 113 14.31 -0.95 -5.64
CA LYS A 113 15.36 -0.11 -5.06
C LYS A 113 16.33 -0.92 -4.21
N ALA A 114 15.84 -1.82 -3.37
CA ALA A 114 16.70 -2.73 -2.62
C ALA A 114 17.58 -3.59 -3.55
N LEU A 115 16.99 -4.08 -4.66
CA LEU A 115 17.72 -4.82 -5.68
C LEU A 115 18.78 -3.96 -6.39
N GLU A 116 18.48 -2.70 -6.70
CA GLU A 116 19.44 -1.75 -7.28
C GLU A 116 20.65 -1.54 -6.36
N ILE A 117 20.42 -1.38 -5.06
CA ILE A 117 21.47 -1.21 -4.06
C ILE A 117 22.30 -2.50 -3.96
N TYR A 118 21.65 -3.66 -3.91
CA TYR A 118 22.32 -4.96 -3.86
C TYR A 118 23.23 -5.20 -5.06
N LYS A 119 22.79 -4.84 -6.29
CA LYS A 119 23.63 -4.95 -7.49
C LYS A 119 24.89 -4.10 -7.41
N LYS A 120 24.85 -2.96 -6.72
CA LYS A 120 26.00 -2.07 -6.49
C LYS A 120 26.87 -2.50 -5.30
N ASN A 121 26.31 -3.23 -4.34
CA ASN A 121 27.01 -3.77 -3.18
C ASN A 121 26.56 -5.23 -2.91
N PRO A 122 27.18 -6.23 -3.57
CA PRO A 122 26.77 -7.64 -3.44
C PRO A 122 26.99 -8.27 -2.06
N ARG A 123 27.57 -7.53 -1.10
CA ARG A 123 27.72 -7.94 0.32
C ARG A 123 26.56 -7.45 1.20
N LEU A 124 25.64 -6.67 0.64
CA LEU A 124 24.51 -6.09 1.35
C LEU A 124 23.55 -7.19 1.84
N LEU A 125 23.19 -7.14 3.11
CA LEU A 125 22.10 -7.94 3.67
C LEU A 125 20.75 -7.27 3.40
N ILE A 126 19.75 -8.02 2.93
CA ILE A 126 18.38 -7.56 2.75
C ILE A 126 17.53 -8.23 3.82
N LEU A 127 17.05 -7.45 4.78
CA LEU A 127 16.03 -7.87 5.74
C LEU A 127 14.66 -7.49 5.17
N PHE A 128 13.83 -8.48 4.85
CA PHE A 128 12.43 -8.24 4.51
C PHE A 128 11.55 -8.48 5.74
N SER A 129 10.73 -7.49 6.09
CA SER A 129 9.77 -7.57 7.20
C SER A 129 8.35 -7.43 6.67
N GLY A 130 7.59 -8.53 6.71
CA GLY A 130 6.19 -8.53 6.30
C GLY A 130 5.58 -9.92 6.22
N PHE A 131 4.37 -10.06 6.75
CA PHE A 131 3.62 -11.32 6.72
C PHE A 131 2.40 -11.26 5.77
N SER A 132 1.36 -10.52 6.14
CA SER A 132 0.15 -10.35 5.32
C SER A 132 -0.72 -9.23 5.88
N GLY A 133 -1.25 -8.36 5.01
CA GLY A 133 -2.28 -7.38 5.38
C GLY A 133 -3.71 -7.95 5.46
N GLU A 134 -3.92 -9.21 5.09
CA GLU A 134 -5.25 -9.82 5.00
C GLU A 134 -5.83 -10.18 6.38
N LEU A 135 -7.17 -10.22 6.49
CA LEU A 135 -7.85 -10.64 7.74
C LEU A 135 -7.65 -12.14 8.03
N LYS A 136 -7.56 -12.95 6.98
CA LYS A 136 -7.28 -14.39 7.02
C LYS A 136 -6.24 -14.68 5.94
N PRO A 137 -4.95 -14.73 6.28
CA PRO A 137 -3.89 -14.99 5.31
C PRO A 137 -4.12 -16.32 4.59
N GLN A 138 -4.11 -16.29 3.26
CA GLN A 138 -4.20 -17.49 2.42
C GLN A 138 -3.15 -17.44 1.31
N GLY A 139 -2.68 -18.61 0.88
CA GLY A 139 -1.64 -18.71 -0.15
C GLY A 139 -0.23 -18.46 0.41
N TRP A 140 0.61 -17.78 -0.37
CA TRP A 140 1.95 -17.35 0.06
C TRP A 140 1.89 -16.10 0.93
N SER A 141 2.74 -16.04 1.96
CA SER A 141 2.97 -14.80 2.71
C SER A 141 3.75 -13.78 1.87
N GLU A 142 3.76 -12.52 2.29
CA GLU A 142 4.60 -11.50 1.67
C GLU A 142 6.09 -11.86 1.77
N SER A 143 6.50 -12.49 2.86
CA SER A 143 7.86 -13.03 3.01
C SER A 143 8.18 -14.13 1.99
N ASP A 144 7.24 -15.05 1.71
CA ASP A 144 7.43 -16.09 0.69
C ASP A 144 7.54 -15.48 -0.71
N MET A 145 6.68 -14.50 -1.02
CA MET A 145 6.72 -13.76 -2.28
C MET A 145 8.01 -12.95 -2.43
N ALA A 146 8.47 -12.28 -1.37
CA ALA A 146 9.75 -11.56 -1.35
C ALA A 146 10.94 -12.48 -1.56
N LYS A 147 10.93 -13.64 -0.90
CA LYS A 147 11.97 -14.66 -1.08
C LYS A 147 12.04 -15.10 -2.53
N LYS A 148 10.92 -15.47 -3.14
CA LYS A 148 10.89 -15.86 -4.55
C LYS A 148 11.37 -14.72 -5.45
N PHE A 149 10.86 -13.51 -5.24
CA PHE A 149 11.26 -12.34 -6.03
C PHE A 149 12.78 -12.13 -6.00
N PHE A 150 13.40 -12.04 -4.82
CA PHE A 150 14.83 -11.75 -4.74
C PHE A 150 15.71 -12.89 -5.28
N LEU A 151 15.31 -14.16 -5.07
CA LEU A 151 16.03 -15.31 -5.62
C LEU A 151 15.94 -15.34 -7.16
N ASP A 152 14.77 -15.11 -7.74
CA ASP A 152 14.56 -15.04 -9.19
C ASP A 152 15.40 -13.90 -9.82
N GLN A 153 15.73 -12.86 -9.06
CA GLN A 153 16.59 -11.75 -9.48
C GLN A 153 18.09 -11.96 -9.21
N GLY A 154 18.48 -13.14 -8.70
CA GLY A 154 19.88 -13.52 -8.49
C GLY A 154 20.50 -13.03 -7.17
N VAL A 155 19.69 -12.62 -6.19
CA VAL A 155 20.17 -12.33 -4.83
C VAL A 155 20.56 -13.65 -4.15
N LYS A 156 21.71 -13.68 -3.48
CA LYS A 156 22.16 -14.87 -2.76
C LYS A 156 21.29 -15.11 -1.53
N MET A 157 20.91 -16.36 -1.27
CA MET A 157 20.10 -16.71 -0.11
C MET A 157 20.76 -16.27 1.21
N ASP A 158 22.08 -16.36 1.32
CA ASP A 158 22.85 -15.95 2.51
C ASP A 158 22.76 -14.44 2.82
N ASN A 159 22.36 -13.65 1.81
CA ASN A 159 22.18 -12.21 1.94
C ASN A 159 20.71 -11.83 2.25
N LEU A 160 19.81 -12.81 2.40
CA LEU A 160 18.39 -12.58 2.63
C LEU A 160 17.99 -13.01 4.05
N ILE A 161 17.33 -12.11 4.77
CA ILE A 161 16.76 -12.35 6.10
C ILE A 161 15.27 -12.03 6.02
N PHE A 162 14.41 -12.89 6.58
CA PHE A 162 12.97 -12.72 6.53
C PHE A 162 12.37 -12.72 7.94
N GLU A 163 11.56 -11.72 8.25
CA GLU A 163 10.71 -11.65 9.43
C GLU A 163 9.27 -11.96 9.00
N ASN A 164 8.70 -13.04 9.55
CA ASN A 164 7.43 -13.62 9.09
C ASN A 164 6.30 -13.59 10.14
N LYS A 165 6.41 -12.79 11.20
CA LYS A 165 5.39 -12.70 12.26
C LYS A 165 4.59 -11.41 12.24
N SER A 166 5.06 -10.35 11.58
CA SER A 166 4.45 -9.01 11.62
C SER A 166 3.14 -8.88 10.84
N ARG A 167 2.02 -8.57 11.52
CA ARG A 167 0.66 -8.44 10.94
C ARG A 167 0.21 -7.00 10.71
N ASN A 168 0.97 -6.00 11.16
CA ASN A 168 0.69 -4.58 10.99
C ASN A 168 1.98 -3.74 11.04
N THR A 169 1.87 -2.45 10.72
CA THR A 169 3.01 -1.50 10.69
C THR A 169 3.70 -1.31 12.05
N PHE A 170 2.97 -1.51 13.16
CA PHE A 170 3.54 -1.40 14.51
C PHE A 170 4.37 -2.63 14.89
N GLU A 171 3.98 -3.82 14.40
CA GLU A 171 4.71 -5.07 14.59
C GLU A 171 5.98 -5.17 13.71
N ASN A 172 6.12 -4.32 12.69
CA ASN A 172 7.29 -4.26 11.79
C ASN A 172 8.53 -3.56 12.39
N ILE A 173 8.43 -2.93 13.57
CA ILE A 173 9.51 -2.14 14.21
C ILE A 173 10.20 -2.95 15.30
#